data_AF-A0A966V9N3-F1
#
_entry.id   AF-A0A966V9N3-F1
#
_cell.length_a   1.000
_cell.length_b   1.000
_cell.length_c   1.000
_cell.angle_alpha   90.00
_cell.angle_beta   90.00
_cell.angle_gamma   90.00
#
_symmetry.space_group_name_H-M   'P 1'
#
loop_
_entity.id
_entity.type
_entity.pdbx_description
1 polymer ?
#
loop_
_entity_poly.entity_id
_entity_poly.type
_entity_poly.pdbx_seq_one_letter_code
_entity_poly.pdbx_strand_id
1 'polypeptide(L)'
;MKTINITPTICKGDDATWEGSVTLRLPTFDEKFDYIERLQVTVKDDGTVEGDQNQRLKSVREMVRLSKDHYKEVNLKNKKTGEEVKSFEEMQYVEDLHPTMVEISAMLLNGFKVGNG
;
A
#
# COMPACT_ATOMS: atom_id res chain seq x y z
N MET A 1 0.45 6.23 19.05
CA MET A 1 -0.06 5.62 17.79
C MET A 1 0.66 4.32 17.55
N LYS A 2 -0.03 3.25 17.12
CA LYS A 2 0.62 1.97 16.79
C LYS A 2 1.22 2.03 15.38
N THR A 3 2.43 1.52 15.23
CA THR A 3 3.11 1.34 13.95
C THR A 3 3.32 -0.14 13.67
N ILE A 4 3.54 -0.46 12.40
CA ILE A 4 3.92 -1.78 11.93
C ILE A 4 5.08 -1.63 10.95
N ASN A 5 6.07 -2.50 11.05
CA ASN A 5 7.09 -2.62 10.02
C ASN A 5 6.71 -3.75 9.08
N ILE A 6 6.72 -3.47 7.78
CA ILE A 6 6.43 -4.44 6.74
C ILE A 6 7.63 -4.58 5.80
N THR A 7 7.89 -5.82 5.39
CA THR A 7 8.75 -6.11 4.26
C THR A 7 7.84 -6.23 3.03
N PRO A 8 7.94 -5.32 2.04
CA PRO A 8 7.18 -5.42 0.80
C PRO A 8 7.44 -6.70 0.05
N THR A 9 6.50 -7.14 -0.78
CA THR A 9 6.66 -8.37 -1.55
C THR A 9 7.84 -8.31 -2.52
N ILE A 10 8.15 -7.14 -3.09
CA ILE A 10 9.32 -6.94 -3.97
C ILE A 10 10.67 -7.17 -3.25
N CYS A 11 10.67 -7.18 -1.91
CA CYS A 11 11.84 -7.42 -1.07
C CYS A 11 11.95 -8.87 -0.57
N LYS A 12 11.00 -9.75 -0.93
CA LYS A 12 10.94 -11.13 -0.44
C LYS A 12 11.41 -12.14 -1.50
N GLY A 13 12.06 -13.20 -1.04
CA GLY A 13 12.55 -14.30 -1.88
C GLY A 13 14.00 -14.12 -2.36
N ASP A 14 14.55 -15.19 -2.91
CA ASP A 14 15.96 -15.27 -3.31
C ASP A 14 16.27 -14.36 -4.52
N ASP A 15 15.30 -14.16 -5.42
CA ASP A 15 15.40 -13.29 -6.60
C ASP A 15 14.90 -11.85 -6.37
N ALA A 16 14.71 -11.44 -5.12
CA ALA A 16 14.23 -10.10 -4.79
C ALA A 16 15.18 -9.02 -5.32
N THR A 17 14.65 -8.12 -6.16
CA THR A 17 15.42 -7.02 -6.78
C THR A 17 15.67 -5.87 -5.80
N TRP A 18 14.79 -5.72 -4.82
CA TRP A 18 14.90 -4.73 -3.76
C TRP A 18 15.13 -5.42 -2.41
N GLU A 19 15.59 -4.66 -1.44
CA GLU A 19 15.66 -5.05 -0.03
C GLU A 19 15.24 -3.90 0.87
N GLY A 20 14.81 -4.25 2.08
CA GLY A 20 14.47 -3.28 3.11
C GLY A 20 13.04 -3.41 3.62
N SER A 21 12.51 -2.32 4.15
CA SER A 21 11.25 -2.32 4.88
C SER A 21 10.58 -0.95 4.90
N VAL A 22 9.28 -0.94 5.17
CA VAL A 22 8.47 0.27 5.30
C VAL A 22 7.77 0.25 6.64
N THR A 23 7.95 1.31 7.42
CA THR A 23 7.24 1.50 8.68
C THR A 23 5.99 2.34 8.43
N LEU A 24 4.84 1.78 8.78
CA LEU A 24 3.54 2.40 8.63
C LEU A 24 2.91 2.64 9.98
N ARG A 25 2.18 3.75 10.11
CA ARG A 25 1.19 3.93 11.16
C ARG A 25 -0.07 3.16 10.77
N LEU A 26 -0.69 2.52 11.75
CA LEU A 26 -1.99 1.90 11.54
C LEU A 26 -3.09 2.97 11.47
N PRO A 27 -4.06 2.83 10.54
CA PRO A 27 -5.22 3.71 10.51
C PRO A 27 -6.09 3.48 11.75
N THR A 28 -6.70 4.55 12.24
CA THR A 28 -7.76 4.45 13.25
C THR A 28 -9.02 3.84 12.64
N PHE A 29 -10.00 3.52 13.49
CA PHE A 29 -11.30 3.08 13.03
C PHE A 29 -11.94 4.13 12.11
N ASP A 30 -11.99 5.39 12.54
CA ASP A 30 -12.60 6.49 11.78
C ASP A 30 -11.90 6.69 10.43
N GLU A 31 -10.57 6.69 10.39
CA GLU A 31 -9.80 6.83 9.15
C GLU A 31 -10.11 5.71 8.14
N LYS A 32 -10.34 4.48 8.62
CA LYS A 32 -10.74 3.39 7.72
C LYS A 32 -12.12 3.61 7.11
N PHE A 33 -13.08 4.10 7.89
CA PHE A 33 -14.42 4.40 7.37
C PHE A 33 -14.38 5.57 6.39
N ASP A 34 -13.61 6.62 6.68
CA ASP A 34 -13.35 7.71 5.75
C ASP A 34 -12.79 7.22 4.41
N TYR A 35 -11.90 6.21 4.42
CA TYR A 35 -11.36 5.64 3.19
C TYR A 35 -12.44 4.90 2.39
N ILE A 36 -13.26 4.08 3.05
CA ILE A 36 -14.34 3.34 2.39
C ILE A 36 -15.34 4.29 1.75
N GLU A 37 -15.74 5.36 2.46
CA GLU A 37 -16.65 6.38 1.94
C GLU A 37 -16.05 7.11 0.71
N ARG A 38 -14.77 7.50 0.80
CA ARG A 38 -14.08 8.20 -0.30
C ARG A 38 -13.87 7.35 -1.53
N LEU A 39 -13.70 6.04 -1.36
CA LEU A 39 -13.50 5.12 -2.48
C LEU A 39 -14.78 4.85 -3.27
N GLN A 40 -15.95 5.30 -2.77
CA GLN A 40 -17.26 5.22 -3.43
C GLN A 40 -17.54 3.82 -4.00
N VAL A 41 -17.13 2.79 -3.26
CA VAL A 41 -17.23 1.41 -3.71
C VAL A 41 -18.67 0.95 -3.48
N THR A 42 -19.45 0.81 -4.56
CA THR A 42 -20.79 0.23 -4.48
C THR A 42 -20.66 -1.27 -4.28
N VAL A 43 -20.98 -1.74 -3.09
CA VAL A 43 -21.14 -3.16 -2.79
C VAL A 43 -22.55 -3.55 -3.21
N LYS A 44 -22.67 -4.45 -4.18
CA LYS A 44 -23.97 -5.04 -4.57
C LYS A 44 -24.49 -5.94 -3.44
N ASP A 45 -25.78 -6.23 -3.48
CA ASP A 45 -26.47 -7.09 -2.52
C ASP A 45 -25.91 -8.53 -2.47
N ASP A 46 -25.17 -8.97 -3.48
CA ASP A 46 -24.47 -10.25 -3.55
C ASP A 46 -23.03 -10.20 -2.99
N GLY A 47 -22.61 -9.05 -2.46
CA GLY A 47 -21.27 -8.80 -1.94
C GLY A 47 -20.22 -8.51 -3.02
N THR A 48 -20.60 -8.41 -4.29
CA THR A 48 -19.68 -8.05 -5.38
C THR A 48 -19.53 -6.53 -5.52
N VAL A 49 -18.32 -6.09 -5.84
CA VAL A 49 -18.02 -4.68 -6.10
C VAL A 49 -18.18 -4.41 -7.60
N GLU A 50 -19.15 -3.57 -7.96
CA GLU A 50 -19.31 -3.10 -9.35
C GLU A 50 -18.44 -1.88 -9.59
N GLY A 51 -17.52 -1.97 -10.55
CA GLY A 51 -16.72 -0.83 -10.96
C GLY A 51 -16.19 -1.02 -12.37
N ASP A 52 -16.40 -0.01 -13.22
CA ASP A 52 -15.74 0.11 -14.53
C ASP A 52 -14.21 0.03 -14.36
N GLN A 53 -13.45 -0.43 -15.36
CA GLN A 53 -11.98 -0.44 -15.31
C GLN A 53 -11.41 0.93 -14.94
N ASN A 54 -12.03 2.02 -15.42
CA ASN A 54 -11.67 3.38 -15.06
C ASN A 54 -11.95 3.70 -13.58
N GLN A 55 -13.04 3.17 -13.01
CA GLN A 55 -13.33 3.29 -11.58
C GLN A 55 -12.30 2.53 -10.75
N ARG A 56 -11.90 1.31 -11.15
CA ARG A 56 -10.85 0.54 -10.46
C ARG A 56 -9.53 1.30 -10.42
N LEU A 57 -9.13 1.90 -11.54
CA LEU A 57 -7.89 2.68 -11.59
C LEU A 57 -7.96 3.94 -10.71
N LYS A 58 -9.12 4.63 -10.69
CA LYS A 58 -9.36 5.77 -9.81
C LYS A 58 -9.33 5.38 -8.34
N SER A 59 -9.97 4.28 -7.97
CA SER A 59 -9.96 3.75 -6.60
C SER A 59 -8.54 3.37 -6.17
N VAL A 60 -7.74 2.74 -7.03
CA VAL A 60 -6.33 2.42 -6.73
C VAL A 60 -5.51 3.69 -6.49
N ARG A 61 -5.62 4.70 -7.37
CA ARG A 61 -4.91 5.97 -7.18
C ARG A 61 -5.33 6.68 -5.90
N GLU A 62 -6.63 6.68 -5.60
CA GLU A 62 -7.15 7.31 -4.40
C GLU A 62 -6.70 6.57 -3.13
N MET A 63 -6.69 5.24 -3.14
CA MET A 63 -6.13 4.44 -2.04
C MET A 63 -4.66 4.77 -1.79
N VAL A 64 -3.85 4.85 -2.86
CA VAL A 64 -2.43 5.22 -2.76
C VAL A 64 -2.25 6.64 -2.25
N ARG A 65 -3.11 7.57 -2.68
CA ARG A 65 -3.09 8.94 -2.19
C ARG A 65 -3.40 9.02 -0.69
N LEU A 66 -4.42 8.29 -0.24
CA LEU A 66 -4.84 8.24 1.17
C LEU A 66 -3.82 7.49 2.04
N SER A 67 -3.09 6.52 1.49
CA SER A 67 -2.10 5.75 2.26
C SER A 67 -0.87 6.56 2.64
N LYS A 68 -0.56 7.64 1.90
CA LYS A 68 0.58 8.54 2.12
C LYS A 68 0.76 8.93 3.59
N ASP A 69 -0.32 9.31 4.28
CA ASP A 69 -0.27 9.83 5.66
C ASP A 69 0.12 8.75 6.71
N HIS A 70 0.16 7.49 6.29
CA HIS A 70 0.58 6.37 7.13
C HIS A 70 2.06 6.06 7.02
N TYR A 71 2.75 6.50 5.98
CA TYR A 71 4.19 6.27 5.86
C TYR A 71 4.93 7.06 6.93
N LYS A 72 5.69 6.34 7.77
CA LYS A 72 6.56 6.93 8.79
C LYS A 72 8.01 6.84 8.41
N GLU A 73 8.40 5.73 7.79
CA GLU A 73 9.75 5.51 7.33
C GLU A 73 9.71 4.58 6.12
N VAL A 74 10.47 4.92 5.09
CA VAL A 74 10.72 4.04 3.95
C VAL A 74 12.21 3.80 3.94
N ASN A 75 12.63 2.53 3.88
CA ASN A 75 14.03 2.15 3.76
C ASN A 75 14.11 1.06 2.72
N LEU A 76 14.21 1.44 1.45
CA LEU A 76 14.30 0.50 0.35
C LEU A 76 15.59 0.73 -0.43
N LYS A 77 16.23 -0.36 -0.84
CA LYS A 77 17.44 -0.33 -1.64
C LYS A 77 17.37 -1.33 -2.78
N ASN A 78 17.72 -0.90 -3.99
CA ASN A 78 17.84 -1.78 -5.13
C ASN A 78 19.17 -2.54 -5.04
N LYS A 79 19.12 -3.88 -5.05
CA LYS A 79 20.31 -4.72 -4.89
C LYS A 79 21.28 -4.64 -6.07
N LYS A 80 20.78 -4.31 -7.27
CA LYS A 80 21.58 -4.25 -8.49
C LYS A 80 22.20 -2.88 -8.72
N THR A 81 21.40 -1.82 -8.60
CA THR A 81 21.84 -0.45 -8.91
C THR A 81 22.39 0.28 -7.69
N GLY A 82 22.06 -0.18 -6.47
CA GLY A 82 22.38 0.51 -5.23
C GLY A 82 21.50 1.74 -4.95
N GLU A 83 20.50 2.01 -5.79
CA GLU A 83 19.53 3.09 -5.61
C GLU A 83 18.79 2.94 -4.27
N GLU A 84 18.71 4.02 -3.50
CA GLU A 84 18.04 4.07 -2.20
C GLU A 84 16.79 4.95 -2.29
N VAL A 85 15.71 4.47 -1.70
CA VAL A 85 14.43 5.16 -1.62
C VAL A 85 14.03 5.28 -0.14
N LYS A 86 13.87 6.52 0.32
CA LYS A 86 13.71 6.88 1.75
C LYS A 86 12.40 7.56 2.10
N SER A 87 11.58 7.85 1.10
CA SER A 87 10.30 8.52 1.29
C SER A 87 9.21 7.97 0.35
N PHE A 88 7.95 8.19 0.71
CA PHE A 88 6.82 7.88 -0.16
C PHE A 88 6.86 8.69 -1.47
N GLU A 89 7.37 9.92 -1.40
CA GLU A 89 7.59 10.80 -2.55
C GLU A 89 8.56 10.19 -3.55
N GLU A 90 9.70 9.66 -3.08
CA GLU A 90 10.68 9.01 -3.95
C GLU A 90 10.12 7.75 -4.61
N MET A 91 9.30 6.95 -3.89
CA MET A 91 8.65 5.76 -4.44
C MET A 91 7.79 6.07 -5.68
N GLN A 92 7.19 7.27 -5.77
CA GLN A 92 6.34 7.66 -6.90
C GLN A 92 7.11 7.75 -8.23
N TYR A 93 8.42 7.98 -8.18
CA TYR A 93 9.27 8.14 -9.35
C TYR A 93 9.98 6.84 -9.76
N VAL A 94 9.82 5.77 -8.98
CA VAL A 94 10.41 4.46 -9.25
C VAL A 94 9.29 3.51 -9.65
N GLU A 95 9.17 3.22 -10.95
CA GLU A 95 8.07 2.41 -11.51
C GLU A 95 7.98 1.02 -10.84
N ASP A 96 9.12 0.40 -10.55
CA ASP A 96 9.22 -0.88 -9.84
C ASP A 96 8.57 -0.86 -8.44
N LEU A 97 8.46 0.31 -7.81
CA LEU A 97 7.88 0.49 -6.49
C LEU A 97 6.39 0.82 -6.52
N HIS A 98 5.79 1.11 -7.68
CA HIS A 98 4.34 1.35 -7.79
C HIS A 98 3.50 0.15 -7.29
N PRO A 99 3.83 -1.12 -7.62
CA PRO A 99 3.13 -2.26 -7.05
C PRO A 99 3.23 -2.32 -5.52
N THR A 100 4.36 -1.91 -4.94
CA THR A 100 4.55 -1.84 -3.48
C THR A 100 3.62 -0.79 -2.87
N MET A 101 3.49 0.38 -3.48
CA MET A 101 2.55 1.41 -3.01
C MET A 101 1.10 0.89 -3.00
N VAL A 102 0.72 0.12 -4.03
CA VAL A 102 -0.61 -0.49 -4.12
C VAL A 102 -0.80 -1.58 -3.06
N GLU A 103 0.17 -2.47 -2.87
CA GLU A 103 0.19 -3.51 -1.83
C GLU A 103 -0.07 -2.90 -0.45
N ILE A 104 0.71 -1.87 -0.10
CA ILE A 104 0.61 -1.18 1.18
C ILE A 104 -0.77 -0.55 1.38
N SER A 105 -1.27 0.11 0.35
CA SER A 105 -2.57 0.78 0.41
C SER A 105 -3.71 -0.22 0.62
N ALA A 106 -3.64 -1.38 -0.05
CA ALA A 106 -4.58 -2.47 0.15
C ALA A 106 -4.49 -3.08 1.56
N MET A 107 -3.29 -3.22 2.13
CA MET A 107 -3.09 -3.70 3.51
C MET A 107 -3.71 -2.76 4.54
N LEU A 108 -3.57 -1.44 4.36
CA LEU A 108 -4.15 -0.44 5.27
C LEU A 108 -5.68 -0.48 5.27
N LEU A 109 -6.29 -0.65 4.09
CA LEU A 109 -7.75 -0.75 3.93
C LEU A 109 -8.29 -2.07 4.48
N ASN A 110 -7.79 -3.20 3.99
CA ASN A 110 -8.27 -4.54 4.36
C ASN A 110 -7.90 -4.93 5.79
N GLY A 111 -6.98 -4.19 6.41
CA GLY A 111 -6.36 -4.54 7.66
C GLY A 111 -5.28 -5.59 7.51
N PHE A 112 -4.38 -5.62 8.48
CA PHE A 112 -3.35 -6.65 8.59
C PHE A 112 -4.02 -7.92 9.11
N LYS A 113 -4.53 -8.76 8.20
CA LYS A 113 -4.94 -10.12 8.58
C LYS A 113 -3.68 -10.88 9.00
N VAL A 114 -3.46 -10.98 10.31
CA VAL A 114 -2.52 -11.96 10.87
C VAL A 114 -3.26 -13.30 10.81
N GLY A 115 -3.07 -14.02 9.70
CA GLY A 115 -3.67 -15.32 9.46
C GLY A 115 -2.67 -16.15 8.67
N ASN A 116 -2.24 -17.25 9.30
CA ASN A 116 -1.20 -18.18 8.86
C ASN A 116 -1.28 -18.51 7.37
N GLY A 117 -0.11 -18.62 6.73
CA GLY A 117 0.03 -19.42 5.51
C GLY A 117 -0.28 -20.88 5.74
#